data_AF-A0A2J6PXW3-F1
#
_entry.id   AF-A0A2J6PXW3-F1
#
_cell.length_a   1.000
_cell.length_b   1.000
_cell.length_c   1.000
_cell.angle_alpha   90.00
_cell.angle_beta   90.00
_cell.angle_gamma   90.00
#
_symmetry.space_group_name_H-M   'P 1'
#
loop_
_entity.id
_entity.type
_entity.pdbx_description
1 polymer ?
#
loop_
_entity_poly.entity_id
_entity_poly.type
_entity_poly.pdbx_seq_one_letter_code
_entity_poly.pdbx_strand_id
1 'polypeptide(L)'
;MTSLGYQAQYTTLQCAEYGTPQSRRRVIFWASKLGFPLPSFPQPENVVEPGASTSSWHKTRRSAPHLVVSVGDAISDLPAFEWINPHLVIAETQQDRSDRAARRHKICQVEVERGAHSVGENHQSYTSKPLSEFQRKVRAGVPKDDLLNHVTIRFNLETVERVCSIPIIPAADH
;
A
#
# COMPACT_ATOMS: atom_id res chain seq x y z
N MET A 1 18.87 29.23 -0.20
CA MET A 1 19.15 28.89 1.22
C MET A 1 20.51 29.44 1.65
N THR A 2 21.58 29.14 0.92
CA THR A 2 22.92 29.68 1.21
C THR A 2 22.99 31.21 1.21
N SER A 3 22.32 31.87 0.25
CA SER A 3 22.17 33.33 0.21
C SER A 3 21.46 33.94 1.43
N LEU A 4 20.70 33.12 2.18
CA LEU A 4 19.98 33.53 3.38
C LEU A 4 20.79 33.25 4.67
N GLY A 5 22.06 32.83 4.55
CA GLY A 5 22.90 32.51 5.71
C GLY A 5 22.58 31.17 6.38
N TYR A 6 22.17 30.17 5.59
CA TYR A 6 21.93 28.80 6.04
C TYR A 6 22.97 27.83 5.47
N GLN A 7 23.36 26.86 6.28
CA GLN A 7 23.94 25.60 5.80
C GLN A 7 22.80 24.76 5.23
N ALA A 8 23.00 24.11 4.08
CA ALA A 8 21.97 23.30 3.45
C ALA A 8 22.55 22.05 2.79
N GLN A 9 21.78 20.96 2.79
CA GLN A 9 22.08 19.73 2.06
C GLN A 9 20.79 19.08 1.56
N TYR A 10 20.91 18.19 0.57
CA TYR A 10 19.75 17.48 0.05
C TYR A 10 20.12 16.05 -0.36
N THR A 11 19.12 15.17 -0.36
CA THR A 11 19.26 13.83 -0.90
C THR A 11 17.94 13.30 -1.43
N THR A 12 18.00 12.20 -2.20
CA THR A 12 16.80 11.45 -2.59
C THR A 12 16.69 10.18 -1.75
N LEU A 13 15.59 10.06 -1.00
CA LEU A 13 15.28 8.90 -0.17
C LEU A 13 14.23 8.01 -0.83
N GLN A 14 14.38 6.70 -0.72
CA GLN A 14 13.41 5.69 -1.16
C GLN A 14 12.61 5.22 0.07
N CYS A 15 11.28 5.44 0.09
CA CYS A 15 10.42 5.08 1.23
C CYS A 15 10.50 3.59 1.60
N ALA A 16 10.69 2.69 0.62
CA ALA A 16 10.83 1.25 0.89
C ALA A 16 12.04 0.91 1.78
N GLU A 17 13.09 1.75 1.79
CA GLU A 17 14.27 1.59 2.65
C GLU A 17 13.98 1.89 4.12
N TYR A 18 12.80 2.46 4.43
CA TYR A 18 12.38 2.89 5.76
C TYR A 18 11.09 2.18 6.21
N GLY A 19 10.92 0.92 5.82
CA GLY A 19 9.90 0.04 6.38
C GLY A 19 8.50 0.18 5.78
N THR A 20 8.38 0.69 4.56
CA THR A 20 7.08 0.81 3.86
C THR A 20 7.02 -0.12 2.64
N PRO A 21 5.87 -0.74 2.34
CA PRO A 21 5.70 -1.62 1.17
C PRO A 21 5.51 -0.81 -0.13
N GLN A 22 6.24 0.29 -0.31
CA GLN A 22 6.03 1.22 -1.42
C GLN A 22 7.35 1.73 -2.02
N SER A 23 7.51 1.55 -3.33
CA SER A 23 8.55 2.26 -4.08
C SER A 23 8.14 3.71 -4.34
N ARG A 24 8.69 4.64 -3.56
CA ARG A 24 8.42 6.07 -3.64
C ARG A 24 9.69 6.86 -3.30
N ARG A 25 10.23 7.55 -4.30
CA ARG A 25 11.41 8.41 -4.14
C ARG A 25 11.00 9.84 -3.81
N ARG A 26 11.67 10.48 -2.85
CA ARG A 26 11.44 11.87 -2.47
C ARG A 26 12.76 12.60 -2.29
N VAL A 27 12.86 13.81 -2.85
CA VAL A 27 13.98 14.71 -2.59
C VAL A 27 13.69 15.45 -1.29
N ILE A 28 14.60 15.36 -0.33
CA ILE A 28 14.50 16.02 0.97
C ILE A 28 15.62 17.04 1.08
N PHE A 29 15.27 18.26 1.50
CA PHE A 29 16.21 19.35 1.74
C PHE A 29 16.29 19.60 3.24
N TRP A 30 17.50 19.58 3.79
CA TRP A 30 17.78 20.10 5.12
C TRP A 30 18.42 21.47 5.01
N ALA A 31 18.05 22.37 5.93
CA ALA A 31 18.80 23.57 6.18
C ALA A 31 18.84 23.90 7.66
N SER A 32 19.99 24.38 8.11
CA SER A 32 20.23 24.79 9.48
C SER A 32 20.87 26.17 9.48
N LYS A 33 20.45 27.04 10.40
CA LYS A 33 21.01 28.39 10.54
C LYS A 33 22.51 28.27 10.86
N LEU A 34 23.34 29.19 10.37
CA LEU A 34 24.75 29.25 10.75
C LEU A 34 24.90 29.29 12.28
N GLY A 35 25.86 28.51 12.79
CA GLY A 35 26.06 28.30 14.22
C GLY A 35 25.31 27.09 14.81
N PHE A 36 24.39 26.48 14.06
CA PHE A 36 23.71 25.25 14.45
C PHE A 36 24.18 24.06 13.59
N PRO A 37 24.21 22.83 14.14
CA PRO A 37 24.58 21.66 13.37
C PRO A 37 23.56 21.38 12.26
N LEU A 38 24.06 20.93 11.12
CA LEU A 38 23.22 20.49 10.00
C LEU A 38 22.88 18.99 10.18
N PRO A 39 21.59 18.59 10.22
CA PRO A 39 21.21 17.21 10.48
C PRO A 39 21.63 16.26 9.36
N SER A 40 22.19 15.10 9.69
CA SER A 40 22.47 14.03 8.73
C SER A 40 21.19 13.32 8.27
N PHE A 41 21.18 12.76 7.07
CA PHE A 41 20.09 11.92 6.61
C PHE A 41 20.10 10.53 7.28
N PRO A 42 18.90 9.95 7.53
CA PRO A 42 18.79 8.64 8.16
C PRO A 42 19.32 7.54 7.23
N GLN A 43 19.94 6.53 7.81
CA GLN A 43 20.39 5.35 7.07
C GLN A 43 19.21 4.40 6.78
N PRO A 44 19.23 3.65 5.67
CA PRO A 44 18.26 2.60 5.39
C PRO A 44 18.11 1.60 6.54
N GLU A 45 16.87 1.26 6.87
CA GLU A 45 16.52 0.24 7.87
C GLU A 45 16.07 -1.08 7.23
N ASN A 46 15.53 -1.01 6.01
CA ASN A 46 15.07 -2.17 5.25
C ASN A 46 15.85 -2.31 3.95
N VAL A 47 16.16 -3.56 3.58
CA VAL A 47 16.66 -3.87 2.26
C VAL A 47 15.56 -3.64 1.23
N VAL A 48 15.96 -3.29 0.01
CA VAL A 48 15.06 -3.10 -1.12
C VAL A 48 15.56 -3.93 -2.29
N GLU A 49 14.64 -4.24 -3.20
CA GLU A 49 14.98 -4.99 -4.41
C GLU A 49 16.10 -4.32 -5.22
N PRO A 50 16.96 -5.12 -5.88
CA PRO A 50 17.99 -4.59 -6.77
C PRO A 50 17.39 -3.62 -7.80
N GLY A 51 17.96 -2.42 -7.92
CA GLY A 51 17.48 -1.37 -8.83
C GLY A 51 16.42 -0.42 -8.23
N ALA A 52 15.79 -0.78 -7.11
CA ALA A 52 14.86 0.11 -6.41
C ALA A 52 15.56 1.11 -5.46
N SER A 53 16.81 0.82 -5.07
CA SER A 53 17.61 1.66 -4.17
C SER A 53 18.05 2.98 -4.81
N THR A 54 18.19 4.02 -4.00
CA THR A 54 18.79 5.29 -4.42
C THR A 54 20.30 5.27 -4.18
N SER A 55 21.12 5.64 -5.17
CA SER A 55 22.52 5.97 -4.88
C SER A 55 22.56 7.31 -4.14
N SER A 56 23.18 7.33 -2.96
CA SER A 56 23.30 8.52 -2.14
C SER A 56 24.64 8.50 -1.42
N TRP A 57 25.37 9.61 -1.49
CA TRP A 57 26.63 9.81 -0.79
C TRP A 57 26.46 9.86 0.74
N HIS A 58 25.22 10.01 1.22
CA HIS A 58 24.90 9.92 2.64
C HIS A 58 24.76 8.49 3.15
N LYS A 59 24.67 7.48 2.27
CA LYS A 59 24.56 6.08 2.69
C LYS A 59 25.95 5.55 3.03
N THR A 60 26.16 5.25 4.31
CA THR A 60 27.43 4.70 4.81
C THR A 60 27.47 3.19 4.74
N ARG A 61 26.30 2.54 4.65
CA ARG A 61 26.16 1.07 4.61
C ARG A 61 25.58 0.62 3.27
N ARG A 62 26.04 -0.55 2.81
CA ARG A 62 25.49 -1.24 1.63
C ARG A 62 24.37 -2.23 1.97
N SER A 63 24.08 -2.41 3.26
CA SER A 63 23.05 -3.31 3.77
C SER A 63 22.22 -2.63 4.85
N ALA A 64 21.06 -3.22 5.14
CA ALA A 64 20.11 -2.76 6.15
C ALA A 64 19.69 -3.94 7.04
N PRO A 65 19.30 -3.69 8.31
CA PRO A 65 19.03 -4.75 9.28
C PRO A 65 17.74 -5.54 9.04
N HIS A 66 16.76 -4.98 8.33
CA HIS A 66 15.46 -5.60 8.13
C HIS A 66 15.21 -6.01 6.67
N LEU A 67 14.37 -7.03 6.49
CA LEU A 67 13.90 -7.47 5.18
C LEU A 67 12.97 -6.45 4.54
N VAL A 68 12.73 -6.59 3.23
CA VAL A 68 11.74 -5.78 2.51
C VAL A 68 10.34 -6.03 3.09
N VAL A 69 9.54 -4.97 3.21
CA VAL A 69 8.13 -5.08 3.61
C VAL A 69 7.30 -5.32 2.36
N SER A 70 6.55 -6.43 2.32
CA SER A 70 5.71 -6.77 1.18
C SER A 70 4.30 -6.17 1.29
N VAL A 71 3.55 -6.17 0.18
CA VAL A 71 2.12 -5.82 0.19
C VAL A 71 1.35 -6.77 1.12
N GLY A 72 1.70 -8.06 1.12
CA GLY A 72 1.09 -9.04 2.03
C GLY A 72 1.31 -8.71 3.50
N ASP A 73 2.49 -8.23 3.87
CA ASP A 73 2.77 -7.77 5.25
C ASP A 73 1.90 -6.58 5.65
N ALA A 74 1.38 -5.80 4.70
CA ALA A 74 0.63 -4.60 4.98
C ALA A 74 -0.88 -4.81 5.05
N ILE A 75 -1.45 -5.65 4.19
CA ILE A 75 -2.91 -5.72 4.00
C ILE A 75 -3.55 -7.10 4.25
N SER A 76 -2.76 -8.13 4.59
CA SER A 76 -3.28 -9.50 4.72
C SER A 76 -4.23 -9.75 5.90
N ASP A 77 -4.27 -8.86 6.88
CA ASP A 77 -5.16 -8.94 8.06
C ASP A 77 -6.49 -8.20 7.87
N LEU A 78 -6.66 -7.51 6.74
CA LEU A 78 -7.87 -6.75 6.43
C LEU A 78 -9.03 -7.67 5.98
N PRO A 79 -10.30 -7.27 6.19
CA PRO A 79 -11.47 -7.95 5.64
C PRO A 79 -11.44 -7.99 4.12
N ALA A 80 -11.57 -9.20 3.55
CA ALA A 80 -11.62 -9.37 2.11
C ALA A 80 -13.02 -9.01 1.57
N PHE A 81 -13.07 -8.15 0.56
CA PHE A 81 -14.27 -7.91 -0.23
C PHE A 81 -13.91 -7.78 -1.71
N GLU A 82 -14.89 -8.05 -2.58
CA GLU A 82 -14.75 -7.96 -4.03
C GLU A 82 -16.01 -7.33 -4.66
N TRP A 83 -15.85 -6.81 -5.87
CA TRP A 83 -17.00 -6.36 -6.66
C TRP A 83 -17.68 -7.53 -7.36
N ILE A 84 -19.00 -7.48 -7.46
CA ILE A 84 -19.76 -8.37 -8.33
C ILE A 84 -19.55 -7.90 -9.78
N ASN A 85 -19.07 -8.81 -10.64
CA ASN A 85 -18.92 -8.52 -12.06
C ASN A 85 -20.32 -8.29 -12.69
N PRO A 86 -20.57 -7.14 -13.34
CA PRO A 86 -21.86 -6.84 -13.93
C PRO A 86 -22.14 -7.58 -15.25
N HIS A 87 -21.13 -8.19 -15.89
CA HIS A 87 -21.25 -8.97 -17.14
C HIS A 87 -22.01 -8.22 -18.25
N LEU A 88 -21.68 -6.94 -18.47
CA LEU A 88 -22.33 -6.09 -19.47
C LEU A 88 -21.81 -6.38 -20.89
N VAL A 89 -20.50 -6.65 -21.00
CA VAL A 89 -19.80 -6.87 -22.27
C VAL A 89 -19.37 -8.33 -22.41
N ILE A 90 -18.86 -8.92 -21.32
CA ILE A 90 -18.36 -10.30 -21.26
C ILE A 90 -19.40 -11.14 -20.52
N ALA A 91 -20.06 -12.04 -21.24
CA ALA A 91 -21.08 -12.92 -20.66
C ALA A 91 -20.49 -13.82 -19.56
N GLU A 92 -21.23 -13.99 -18.45
CA GLU A 92 -20.87 -14.89 -17.35
C GLU A 92 -20.73 -16.33 -17.85
N THR A 93 -19.55 -16.93 -17.70
CA THR A 93 -19.36 -18.34 -18.00
C THR A 93 -19.82 -19.23 -16.84
N GLN A 94 -20.05 -20.52 -17.11
CA GLN A 94 -20.37 -21.48 -16.05
C GLN A 94 -19.24 -21.61 -15.03
N GLN A 95 -17.99 -21.42 -15.46
CA GLN A 95 -16.82 -21.43 -14.59
C GLN A 95 -16.83 -20.21 -13.66
N ASP A 96 -17.04 -19.00 -14.20
CA ASP A 96 -17.12 -17.76 -13.42
C ASP A 96 -18.18 -17.85 -12.33
N ARG A 97 -19.36 -18.38 -12.67
CA ARG A 97 -20.45 -18.58 -11.72
C ARG A 97 -20.06 -19.53 -10.59
N SER A 98 -19.38 -20.63 -10.93
CA SER A 98 -18.94 -21.64 -9.96
C SER A 98 -17.86 -21.08 -9.04
N ASP A 99 -16.88 -20.37 -9.59
CA ASP A 99 -15.78 -19.74 -8.84
C ASP A 99 -16.29 -18.62 -7.93
N ARG A 100 -17.26 -17.82 -8.40
CA ARG A 100 -17.93 -16.81 -7.58
C ARG A 100 -18.71 -17.44 -6.43
N ALA A 101 -19.45 -18.52 -6.68
CA ALA A 101 -20.18 -19.24 -5.65
C ALA A 101 -19.25 -19.84 -4.59
N ALA A 102 -18.11 -20.42 -5.01
CA ALA A 102 -17.10 -20.97 -4.11
C ALA A 102 -16.48 -19.89 -3.20
N ARG A 103 -16.25 -18.68 -3.72
CA ARG A 103 -15.62 -17.57 -2.98
C ARG A 103 -16.58 -16.83 -2.04
N ARG A 104 -17.89 -16.89 -2.29
CA ARG A 104 -18.94 -16.21 -1.49
C ARG A 104 -18.88 -16.53 0.01
N HIS A 105 -18.39 -17.70 0.39
CA HIS A 105 -18.26 -18.09 1.80
C HIS A 105 -17.07 -17.46 2.52
N LYS A 106 -16.09 -16.93 1.79
CA LYS A 106 -14.83 -16.40 2.34
C LYS A 106 -14.64 -14.90 2.08
N ILE A 107 -15.22 -14.37 1.00
CA ILE A 107 -15.03 -13.00 0.54
C ILE A 107 -16.41 -12.34 0.43
N CYS A 108 -16.54 -11.13 1.01
CA CYS A 108 -17.76 -10.34 0.88
C CYS A 108 -17.91 -9.85 -0.57
N GLN A 109 -19.04 -10.14 -1.21
CA GLN A 109 -19.32 -9.74 -2.59
C GLN A 109 -20.24 -8.52 -2.58
N VAL A 110 -19.77 -7.40 -3.12
CA VAL A 110 -20.44 -6.10 -3.04
C VAL A 110 -20.82 -5.63 -4.44
N GLU A 111 -22.07 -5.20 -4.60
CA GLU A 111 -22.53 -4.57 -5.84
C GLU A 111 -22.17 -3.08 -5.86
N VAL A 112 -21.89 -2.53 -7.04
CA VAL A 112 -21.59 -1.11 -7.17
C VAL A 112 -22.88 -0.30 -7.26
N GLU A 113 -23.35 0.20 -6.12
CA GLU A 113 -24.59 0.95 -6.00
C GLU A 113 -24.58 2.28 -6.79
N ARG A 114 -25.72 2.64 -7.39
CA ARG A 114 -25.91 3.94 -8.05
C ARG A 114 -26.04 5.04 -7.00
N GLY A 115 -25.15 6.03 -7.05
CA GLY A 115 -25.16 7.19 -6.14
C GLY A 115 -24.20 7.06 -4.95
N ALA A 116 -23.62 5.88 -4.71
CA ALA A 116 -22.57 5.72 -3.71
C ALA A 116 -21.28 6.46 -4.12
N HIS A 117 -20.54 6.97 -3.13
CA HIS A 117 -19.22 7.59 -3.37
C HIS A 117 -18.08 6.57 -3.25
N SER A 118 -18.28 5.50 -2.50
CA SER A 118 -17.29 4.48 -2.19
C SER A 118 -17.92 3.09 -2.11
N VAL A 119 -17.09 2.05 -2.21
CA VAL A 119 -17.50 0.65 -2.06
C VAL A 119 -16.70 0.00 -0.93
N GLY A 120 -17.39 -0.65 0.00
CA GLY A 120 -16.82 -1.21 1.25
C GLY A 120 -17.38 -0.50 2.49
N GLU A 121 -16.81 -0.81 3.66
CA GLU A 121 -17.25 -0.24 4.94
C GLU A 121 -16.23 0.74 5.51
N ASN A 122 -16.70 1.94 5.86
CA ASN A 122 -15.86 2.98 6.47
C ASN A 122 -15.48 2.67 7.92
N HIS A 123 -16.25 1.83 8.60
CA HIS A 123 -15.97 1.40 9.97
C HIS A 123 -16.38 -0.07 10.12
N GLN A 124 -15.41 -0.93 10.45
CA GLN A 124 -15.64 -2.35 10.67
C GLN A 124 -14.55 -2.94 11.57
N SER A 125 -14.66 -4.23 11.91
CA SER A 125 -13.63 -4.95 12.65
C SER A 125 -12.57 -5.54 11.71
N TYR A 126 -11.33 -5.66 12.20
CA TYR A 126 -10.32 -6.45 11.51
C TYR A 126 -10.69 -7.94 11.49
N THR A 127 -10.35 -8.65 10.41
CA THR A 127 -10.55 -10.10 10.28
C THR A 127 -9.80 -10.87 11.36
N SER A 128 -8.57 -10.44 11.65
CA SER A 128 -7.65 -11.16 12.52
C SER A 128 -6.79 -10.21 13.37
N LYS A 129 -6.02 -10.82 14.27
CA LYS A 129 -4.88 -10.14 14.90
C LYS A 129 -3.80 -9.87 13.84
N PRO A 130 -2.90 -8.90 14.07
CA PRO A 130 -1.77 -8.66 13.18
C PRO A 130 -1.02 -9.96 12.84
N LEU A 131 -0.74 -10.18 11.57
CA LEU A 131 -0.03 -11.34 11.03
C LEU A 131 1.44 -11.04 10.75
N SER A 132 1.79 -9.76 10.58
CA SER A 132 3.14 -9.28 10.34
C SER A 132 3.60 -8.28 11.42
N GLU A 133 4.92 -8.08 11.51
CA GLU A 133 5.50 -7.01 12.34
C GLU A 133 5.08 -5.61 11.87
N PHE A 134 4.86 -5.43 10.57
CA PHE A 134 4.37 -4.16 10.02
C PHE A 134 2.96 -3.86 10.53
N GLN A 135 2.03 -4.81 10.43
CA GLN A 135 0.67 -4.70 10.96
C GLN A 135 0.68 -4.46 12.48
N ARG A 136 1.54 -5.18 13.21
CA ARG A 136 1.68 -5.01 14.67
C ARG A 136 2.06 -3.58 15.04
N LYS A 137 2.98 -2.96 14.29
CA LYS A 137 3.42 -1.57 14.48
C LYS A 137 2.34 -0.56 14.09
N VAL A 138 1.72 -0.72 12.91
CA VAL A 138 0.70 0.22 12.41
C VAL A 138 -0.57 0.19 13.25
N ARG A 139 -0.94 -0.97 13.79
CA ARG A 139 -2.11 -1.16 14.65
C ARG A 139 -1.80 -0.94 16.14
N ALA A 140 -0.60 -0.47 16.48
CA ALA A 140 -0.23 -0.25 17.88
C ALA A 140 -1.17 0.79 18.52
N GLY A 141 -1.91 0.37 19.56
CA GLY A 141 -2.92 1.20 20.23
C GLY A 141 -4.27 1.29 19.52
N VAL A 142 -4.47 0.60 18.40
CA VAL A 142 -5.76 0.55 17.67
C VAL A 142 -6.61 -0.61 18.22
N PRO A 143 -7.85 -0.35 18.68
CA PRO A 143 -8.77 -1.42 19.09
C PRO A 143 -9.08 -2.40 17.94
N LYS A 144 -9.45 -3.64 18.28
CA LYS A 144 -9.71 -4.68 17.27
C LYS A 144 -10.90 -4.33 16.35
N ASP A 145 -11.88 -3.59 16.87
CA ASP A 145 -13.14 -3.25 16.18
C ASP A 145 -13.11 -1.85 15.56
N ASP A 146 -11.91 -1.33 15.28
CA ASP A 146 -11.72 0.05 14.81
C ASP A 146 -10.88 0.11 13.52
N LEU A 147 -11.26 -0.71 12.53
CA LEU A 147 -10.75 -0.57 11.17
C LEU A 147 -11.56 0.53 10.47
N LEU A 148 -10.87 1.62 10.12
CA LEU A 148 -11.46 2.77 9.46
C LEU A 148 -11.07 2.85 7.98
N ASN A 149 -11.95 3.42 7.17
CA ASN A 149 -11.72 3.76 5.77
C ASN A 149 -11.30 2.57 4.89
N HIS A 150 -11.77 1.36 5.19
CA HIS A 150 -11.52 0.17 4.36
C HIS A 150 -12.51 0.12 3.20
N VAL A 151 -12.37 1.12 2.33
CA VAL A 151 -13.23 1.37 1.17
C VAL A 151 -12.40 1.64 -0.07
N THR A 152 -13.00 1.42 -1.23
CA THR A 152 -12.47 1.83 -2.54
C THR A 152 -13.32 2.95 -3.11
N ILE A 153 -12.76 3.73 -4.05
CA ILE A 153 -13.59 4.67 -4.83
C ILE A 153 -14.60 3.90 -5.68
N ARG A 154 -15.73 4.53 -6.00
CA ARG A 154 -16.68 3.96 -6.94
C ARG A 154 -16.18 4.06 -8.38
N PHE A 155 -16.01 2.93 -9.05
CA PHE A 155 -15.73 2.86 -10.49
C PHE A 155 -17.01 2.74 -11.32
N ASN A 156 -16.93 3.04 -12.62
CA ASN A 156 -18.01 2.75 -13.56
C ASN A 156 -18.10 1.23 -13.83
N LEU A 157 -19.27 0.75 -14.27
CA LEU A 157 -19.52 -0.68 -14.44
C LEU A 157 -18.60 -1.35 -15.46
N GLU A 158 -18.20 -0.63 -16.52
CA GLU A 158 -17.22 -1.13 -17.50
C GLU A 158 -15.84 -1.36 -16.87
N THR A 159 -15.40 -0.47 -15.99
CA THR A 159 -14.12 -0.60 -15.28
C THR A 159 -14.20 -1.72 -14.25
N VAL A 160 -15.33 -1.86 -13.56
CA VAL A 160 -15.58 -2.97 -12.64
C VAL A 160 -15.49 -4.30 -13.39
N GLU A 161 -16.16 -4.43 -14.53
CA GLU A 161 -16.10 -5.62 -15.37
C GLU A 161 -14.67 -5.93 -15.81
N ARG A 162 -13.92 -4.92 -16.31
CA ARG A 162 -12.50 -5.09 -16.67
C ARG A 162 -11.67 -5.62 -15.50
N VAL A 163 -11.78 -5.03 -14.32
CA VAL A 163 -11.01 -5.44 -13.13
C VAL A 163 -11.40 -6.85 -12.69
N CYS A 164 -12.69 -7.18 -12.67
CA CYS A 164 -13.18 -8.52 -12.33
C CYS A 164 -12.74 -9.60 -13.33
N SER A 165 -12.41 -9.22 -14.57
CA SER A 165 -11.94 -10.13 -15.61
C SER A 165 -10.42 -10.34 -15.62
N ILE A 166 -9.65 -9.61 -14.80
CA ILE A 166 -8.20 -9.81 -14.69
C ILE A 166 -7.92 -11.13 -13.95
N PRO A 167 -7.10 -12.03 -14.49
CA PRO A 167 -6.76 -13.28 -13.81
C PRO A 167 -5.96 -13.03 -12.53
N ILE A 168 -6.25 -13.78 -11.47
CA ILE A 168 -5.54 -13.68 -10.19
C ILE A 168 -4.22 -14.45 -10.25
N ILE A 169 -3.27 -13.94 -11.03
CA ILE A 169 -1.90 -14.44 -11.13
C ILE A 169 -0.90 -13.29 -11.00
N PRO A 170 0.33 -13.53 -10.54
CA PRO A 170 1.36 -12.50 -10.46
C PRO A 170 1.58 -11.83 -11.82
N ALA A 171 1.70 -10.50 -11.82
CA ALA A 171 1.95 -9.67 -13.01
C ALA A 171 0.84 -9.65 -14.08
N ALA A 172 -0.39 -10.08 -13.77
CA ALA A 172 -1.54 -9.87 -14.64
C ALA A 172 -1.89 -8.38 -14.79
N ASP A 173 -2.19 -7.98 -16.02
CA ASP A 173 -2.68 -6.65 -16.40
C ASP A 173 -3.94 -6.75 -17.28
N HIS A 174 -4.41 -5.61 -17.79
CA HIS A 174 -5.70 -5.44 -18.48
C HIS A 174 -5.55 -5.33 -20.00
#